data_AF-F3NHS8-F1
#
_entry.id   AF-F3NHS8-F1
#
_cell.length_a   1.000
_cell.length_b   1.000
_cell.length_c   1.000
_cell.angle_alpha   90.00
_cell.angle_beta   90.00
_cell.angle_gamma   90.00
#
_symmetry.space_group_name_H-M   'P 1'
#
loop_
_entity.id
_entity.type
_entity.pdbx_description
1 polymer ?
#
loop_
_entity_poly.entity_id
_entity_poly.type
_entity_poly.pdbx_seq_one_letter_code
_entity_poly.pdbx_strand_id
1 'polypeptide(L)'
;MDIRQLGEEEGERPHQGDGRRQVRVRDRLPRLRRSRVRRNLDRREDLRHQRAELALRRIQLRVLVLGDAACQRVRLGQHADGPQDDLRLLHGESVGATSPVGDGALVPWRRLSRHVDPAPPAPPLPTRHRSMTMSKPAPRPPAGDPDALFGLDELPATPAVPAGAAPFRDSPEARRMLEIREIHAEPAAAASPRGRQILARFPEARVTEVDSHWRIPHLHGNEGNVERWVRVKRETLVLGVRRKLVTRPNGRSADWIAPGPSNGCAMSCAYCYVPRRKGYANPITVFTDIERTLAHLGRHVAAQGRKTEPNQCDPKAWVYDIGENGDCAVDALVCDNVADLVHAFRRWPTAKASFATKFVNPDLLALDPRGRTRIRFSVMPAEDSRVLDVRTSPVARRIAAAGDFLDAGYEVHFNLSPVVIRPGWREAWAELLTHLDDVLPARVKAQARAEVIMLTHNAPLHEVNLGWHPRAEDLLWTPGLQQPKRSQNGDTNVRYRNGVKREAVDTVRALVARHAPWLEIRYAF
;
A
#
# COMPACT_ATOMS: atom_id res chain seq x y z
N MET A 1 40.94 37.98 34.47
CA MET A 1 42.38 37.99 34.15
C MET A 1 42.52 38.04 32.64
N ASP A 2 43.29 39.03 32.20
CA ASP A 2 43.65 39.46 30.84
C ASP A 2 44.06 38.35 29.85
N ILE A 3 43.67 38.42 28.56
CA ILE A 3 44.25 39.14 27.40
C ILE A 3 45.69 38.70 27.03
N ARG A 4 45.88 38.19 25.80
CA ARG A 4 46.76 38.68 24.70
C ARG A 4 46.92 37.58 23.63
N GLN A 5 46.29 37.72 22.46
CA GLN A 5 46.79 38.38 21.23
C GLN A 5 47.99 37.68 20.59
N LEU A 6 47.86 37.26 19.33
CA LEU A 6 48.60 37.79 18.18
C LEU A 6 47.90 37.34 16.88
N GLY A 7 47.48 38.32 16.09
CA GLY A 7 47.28 38.20 14.64
C GLY A 7 48.14 39.28 13.98
N GLU A 8 48.53 39.08 12.74
CA GLU A 8 49.11 40.13 11.89
C GLU A 8 48.88 39.81 10.41
N GLU A 9 48.62 40.89 9.68
CA GLU A 9 48.16 41.01 8.30
C GLU A 9 49.31 41.27 7.30
N GLU A 10 48.91 41.42 6.03
CA GLU A 10 49.49 42.28 4.98
C GLU A 10 50.64 41.77 4.07
N GLY A 11 50.52 42.10 2.77
CA GLY A 11 51.67 42.17 1.85
C GLY A 11 51.39 41.92 0.35
N GLU A 12 51.41 42.98 -0.46
CA GLU A 12 51.17 43.04 -1.91
C GLU A 12 52.30 42.53 -2.85
N ARG A 13 51.87 42.07 -4.05
CA ARG A 13 52.40 42.02 -5.48
C ARG A 13 53.83 42.55 -5.83
N PRO A 14 54.35 42.47 -7.10
CA PRO A 14 53.93 41.81 -8.38
C PRO A 14 55.07 41.05 -9.14
N HIS A 15 54.79 40.35 -10.27
CA HIS A 15 55.56 40.47 -11.54
C HIS A 15 54.97 39.73 -12.76
N GLN A 16 55.36 40.26 -13.93
CA GLN A 16 54.86 40.18 -15.33
C GLN A 16 55.06 38.87 -16.14
N GLY A 17 54.37 38.78 -17.30
CA GLY A 17 54.81 38.06 -18.53
C GLY A 17 53.71 37.23 -19.22
N ASP A 18 52.87 37.81 -20.09
CA ASP A 18 52.90 37.84 -21.57
C ASP A 18 52.78 36.48 -22.32
N GLY A 19 51.97 36.46 -23.40
CA GLY A 19 52.05 35.42 -24.43
C GLY A 19 50.72 34.91 -25.03
N ARG A 20 50.10 35.68 -25.94
CA ARG A 20 49.03 35.20 -26.86
C ARG A 20 49.57 34.14 -27.84
N ARG A 21 48.84 33.03 -28.05
CA ARG A 21 48.75 32.33 -29.35
C ARG A 21 47.36 31.72 -29.55
N GLN A 22 46.61 32.27 -30.51
CA GLN A 22 45.45 31.62 -31.12
C GLN A 22 45.91 30.62 -32.18
N VAL A 23 45.34 29.40 -32.17
CA VAL A 23 45.39 28.46 -33.31
C VAL A 23 43.97 28.03 -33.65
N ARG A 24 43.54 28.34 -34.88
CA ARG A 24 42.35 27.80 -35.54
C ARG A 24 42.55 26.31 -35.84
N VAL A 25 41.58 25.47 -35.51
CA VAL A 25 41.40 24.15 -36.13
C VAL A 25 40.00 24.07 -36.72
N ARG A 26 39.96 23.82 -38.04
CA ARG A 26 38.77 23.68 -38.89
C ARG A 26 38.00 22.38 -38.59
N ASP A 27 36.69 22.49 -38.72
CA ASP A 27 35.68 21.45 -38.83
C ASP A 27 36.06 20.27 -39.73
N ARG A 28 36.06 19.07 -39.14
CA ARG A 28 35.68 17.81 -39.82
C ARG A 28 35.08 16.85 -38.80
N LEU A 29 33.74 16.80 -38.66
CA LEU A 29 32.96 15.59 -38.35
C LEU A 29 31.45 15.89 -38.08
N PRO A 30 30.57 15.81 -39.11
CA PRO A 30 29.14 15.57 -38.85
C PRO A 30 28.54 14.33 -39.55
N ARG A 31 29.31 13.54 -40.31
CA ARG A 31 28.74 12.43 -41.11
C ARG A 31 28.67 11.08 -40.40
N LEU A 32 29.56 10.79 -39.44
CA LEU A 32 29.61 9.47 -38.77
C LEU A 32 28.55 9.28 -37.66
N ARG A 33 28.15 10.35 -36.95
CA ARG A 33 27.12 10.26 -35.90
C ARG A 33 25.70 10.08 -36.44
N ARG A 34 25.36 10.64 -37.61
CA ARG A 34 24.03 10.46 -38.23
C ARG A 34 23.80 9.02 -38.72
N SER A 35 24.84 8.31 -39.18
CA SER A 35 24.72 6.93 -39.66
C SER A 35 24.51 5.88 -38.55
N ARG A 36 24.96 6.16 -37.33
CA ARG A 36 24.79 5.27 -36.16
C ARG A 36 23.42 5.46 -35.49
N VAL A 37 22.89 6.68 -35.50
CA VAL A 37 21.56 6.98 -34.96
C VAL A 37 20.46 6.38 -35.84
N ARG A 38 20.60 6.49 -37.17
CA ARG A 38 19.63 5.91 -38.12
C ARG A 38 19.59 4.38 -38.05
N ARG A 39 20.75 3.71 -38.04
CA ARG A 39 20.85 2.24 -37.85
C ARG A 39 20.27 1.74 -36.51
N ASN A 40 20.31 2.56 -35.46
CA ASN A 40 19.72 2.19 -34.16
C ASN A 40 18.21 2.44 -34.09
N LEU A 41 17.66 3.31 -34.94
CA LEU A 41 16.22 3.54 -35.06
C LEU A 41 15.58 2.41 -35.89
N ASP A 42 16.16 2.08 -37.04
CA ASP A 42 15.67 1.00 -37.91
C ASP A 42 15.64 -0.34 -37.15
N ARG A 43 16.69 -0.65 -36.37
CA ARG A 43 16.77 -1.86 -35.54
C ARG A 43 15.75 -1.89 -34.40
N ARG A 44 15.28 -0.74 -33.93
CA ARG A 44 14.23 -0.63 -32.90
C ARG A 44 12.84 -0.78 -33.50
N GLU A 45 12.63 -0.34 -34.73
CA GLU A 45 11.38 -0.55 -35.46
C GLU A 45 11.21 -2.01 -35.87
N ASP A 46 12.27 -2.68 -36.35
CA ASP A 46 12.26 -4.12 -36.64
C ASP A 46 11.90 -4.96 -35.40
N LEU A 47 12.47 -4.63 -34.23
CA LEU A 47 12.15 -5.31 -32.97
C LEU A 47 10.71 -5.04 -32.49
N ARG A 48 10.13 -3.89 -32.82
CA ARG A 48 8.72 -3.60 -32.54
C ARG A 48 7.81 -4.40 -33.47
N HIS A 49 8.16 -4.51 -34.74
CA HIS A 49 7.40 -5.28 -35.73
C HIS A 49 7.41 -6.77 -35.40
N GLN A 50 8.57 -7.34 -35.08
CA GLN A 50 8.69 -8.75 -34.66
C GLN A 50 7.90 -9.05 -33.38
N ARG A 51 7.84 -8.11 -32.43
CA ARG A 51 7.04 -8.26 -31.20
C ARG A 51 5.54 -8.19 -31.47
N ALA A 52 5.10 -7.34 -32.39
CA ALA A 52 3.70 -7.26 -32.81
C ALA A 52 3.27 -8.55 -33.53
N GLU A 53 4.13 -9.10 -34.40
CA GLU A 53 3.86 -10.35 -35.11
C GLU A 53 3.76 -11.56 -34.16
N LEU A 54 4.65 -11.64 -33.15
CA LEU A 54 4.58 -12.66 -32.09
C LEU A 54 3.32 -12.54 -31.22
N ALA A 55 2.86 -11.31 -30.95
CA ALA A 55 1.62 -11.07 -30.22
C ALA A 55 0.40 -11.52 -31.03
N LEU A 56 0.36 -11.22 -32.33
CA LEU A 56 -0.72 -11.66 -33.23
C LEU A 56 -0.76 -13.18 -33.37
N ARG A 57 0.38 -13.85 -33.52
CA ARG A 57 0.45 -15.32 -33.55
C ARG A 57 -0.05 -15.95 -32.24
N ARG A 58 0.25 -15.35 -31.08
CA ARG A 58 -0.27 -15.80 -29.77
C ARG A 58 -1.79 -15.63 -29.66
N ILE A 59 -2.35 -14.55 -30.21
CA ILE A 59 -3.80 -14.34 -30.25
C ILE A 59 -4.46 -15.39 -31.15
N GLN A 60 -3.91 -15.64 -32.35
CA GLN A 60 -4.41 -16.67 -33.27
C GLN A 60 -4.37 -18.08 -32.66
N LEU A 61 -3.27 -18.45 -31.98
CA LEU A 61 -3.17 -19.72 -31.25
C LEU A 61 -4.22 -19.84 -30.13
N ARG A 62 -4.52 -18.74 -29.43
CA ARG A 62 -5.54 -18.72 -28.37
C ARG A 62 -6.96 -18.87 -28.92
N VAL A 63 -7.23 -18.29 -30.10
CA VAL A 63 -8.51 -18.45 -30.80
C VAL A 63 -8.70 -19.89 -31.32
N LEU A 64 -7.64 -20.53 -31.83
CA LEU A 64 -7.68 -21.93 -32.26
C LEU A 64 -7.95 -22.89 -31.08
N VAL A 65 -7.26 -22.71 -29.96
CA VAL A 65 -7.46 -23.54 -28.76
C VAL A 65 -8.86 -23.37 -28.15
N LEU A 66 -9.42 -22.16 -28.21
CA LEU A 66 -10.79 -21.89 -27.76
C LEU A 66 -11.86 -22.42 -28.74
N GLY A 67 -11.56 -22.42 -30.05
CA GLY A 67 -12.40 -23.03 -31.09
C GLY A 67 -12.51 -24.55 -30.95
N ASP A 68 -11.39 -25.23 -30.67
CA ASP A 68 -11.38 -26.68 -30.44
C ASP A 68 -12.11 -27.08 -29.15
N ALA A 69 -11.99 -26.28 -28.08
CA ALA A 69 -12.71 -26.49 -26.82
C ALA A 69 -14.23 -26.22 -26.91
N ALA A 70 -14.66 -25.41 -27.89
CA ALA A 70 -16.07 -25.21 -28.20
C ALA A 70 -16.61 -26.35 -29.07
N CYS A 71 -15.82 -26.86 -30.02
CA CYS A 71 -16.20 -27.99 -30.88
C CYS A 71 -16.30 -29.31 -30.08
N GLN A 72 -15.43 -29.53 -29.08
CA GLN A 72 -15.53 -30.68 -28.17
C GLN A 72 -16.79 -30.65 -27.28
N ARG A 73 -17.28 -29.46 -26.91
CA ARG A 73 -18.51 -29.31 -26.12
C ARG A 73 -19.79 -29.56 -26.92
N VAL A 74 -19.76 -29.39 -28.24
CA VAL A 74 -20.89 -29.74 -29.12
C VAL A 74 -20.90 -31.23 -29.48
N ARG A 75 -19.74 -31.91 -29.43
CA ARG A 75 -19.65 -33.38 -29.64
C ARG A 75 -20.01 -34.23 -28.42
N LEU A 76 -19.94 -33.68 -27.21
CA LEU A 76 -20.32 -34.37 -25.98
C LEU A 76 -21.73 -33.91 -25.59
N GLY A 77 -22.75 -34.52 -26.21
CA GLY A 77 -24.16 -34.19 -26.04
C GLY A 77 -24.61 -34.23 -24.57
N GLN A 78 -24.68 -33.06 -23.95
CA GLN A 78 -25.34 -32.86 -22.66
C GLN A 78 -26.49 -31.86 -22.87
N HIS A 79 -27.69 -32.42 -22.98
CA HIS A 79 -28.95 -31.70 -22.88
C HIS A 79 -29.10 -31.11 -21.47
N ALA A 80 -29.51 -29.86 -21.39
CA ALA A 80 -30.10 -29.28 -20.19
C ALA A 80 -31.43 -28.64 -20.58
N ASP A 81 -32.51 -29.26 -20.10
CA ASP A 81 -33.89 -28.82 -20.24
C ASP A 81 -34.13 -27.48 -19.52
N GLY A 82 -35.00 -26.65 -20.12
CA GLY A 82 -35.40 -25.34 -19.61
C GLY A 82 -36.44 -25.38 -18.48
N PRO A 83 -36.93 -24.20 -18.10
CA PRO A 83 -38.33 -23.89 -18.41
C PRO A 83 -38.50 -22.54 -19.13
N GLN A 84 -39.54 -22.52 -19.95
CA GLN A 84 -40.05 -21.39 -20.75
C GLN A 84 -40.78 -20.35 -19.87
N ASP A 85 -41.02 -19.19 -20.50
CA ASP A 85 -41.86 -18.02 -20.14
C ASP A 85 -41.02 -16.75 -19.94
N ASP A 86 -41.27 -15.59 -20.57
CA ASP A 86 -42.26 -15.17 -21.54
C ASP A 86 -41.68 -13.91 -22.22
N LEU A 87 -41.58 -13.89 -23.56
CA LEU A 87 -40.89 -12.84 -24.32
C LEU A 87 -41.94 -12.00 -25.07
N ARG A 88 -42.37 -10.89 -24.47
CA ARG A 88 -43.17 -9.87 -25.18
C ARG A 88 -42.27 -8.85 -25.85
N LEU A 89 -42.23 -8.93 -27.17
CA LEU A 89 -41.78 -7.92 -28.11
C LEU A 89 -42.68 -6.67 -28.02
N LEU A 90 -42.07 -5.49 -27.94
CA LEU A 90 -42.65 -4.26 -28.48
C LEU A 90 -41.56 -3.51 -29.26
N HIS A 91 -41.77 -3.45 -30.58
CA HIS A 91 -41.32 -2.35 -31.44
C HIS A 91 -41.79 -1.03 -30.80
N GLY A 92 -40.97 0.01 -30.66
CA GLY A 92 -40.49 0.86 -31.73
C GLY A 92 -41.09 2.25 -31.50
N GLU A 93 -40.26 3.29 -31.41
CA GLU A 93 -40.46 4.60 -32.04
C GLU A 93 -39.49 5.66 -31.48
N SER A 94 -38.89 6.37 -32.42
CA SER A 94 -37.99 7.49 -32.29
C SER A 94 -38.72 8.79 -32.60
N VAL A 95 -38.73 9.76 -31.69
CA VAL A 95 -39.01 11.19 -31.92
C VAL A 95 -38.25 11.91 -30.80
N GLY A 96 -37.39 12.92 -30.97
CA GLY A 96 -37.38 14.04 -31.91
C GLY A 96 -37.62 15.33 -31.12
N ALA A 97 -36.52 15.96 -30.69
CA ALA A 97 -36.28 17.39 -30.38
C ALA A 97 -37.30 18.21 -29.53
N THR A 98 -36.80 18.93 -28.51
CA THR A 98 -36.65 20.41 -28.48
C THR A 98 -36.51 20.95 -27.04
N SER A 99 -35.54 21.85 -26.83
CA SER A 99 -35.50 22.78 -25.69
C SER A 99 -36.46 23.95 -25.90
N PRO A 100 -36.74 24.73 -24.85
CA PRO A 100 -36.39 26.14 -24.98
C PRO A 100 -35.73 26.76 -23.75
N VAL A 101 -34.95 27.78 -24.09
CA VAL A 101 -34.29 28.81 -23.28
C VAL A 101 -35.34 29.73 -22.64
N GLY A 102 -35.04 30.24 -21.44
CA GLY A 102 -35.76 31.36 -20.82
C GLY A 102 -34.82 32.19 -19.95
N ASP A 103 -34.37 33.33 -20.49
CA ASP A 103 -33.70 34.42 -19.78
C ASP A 103 -34.69 35.18 -18.87
N GLY A 104 -34.20 35.78 -17.78
CA GLY A 104 -35.01 36.72 -17.00
C GLY A 104 -34.45 37.24 -15.67
N ALA A 105 -33.62 38.28 -15.78
CA ALA A 105 -33.54 39.46 -14.88
C ALA A 105 -32.82 39.40 -13.50
N LEU A 106 -31.83 40.30 -13.40
CA LEU A 106 -31.15 40.86 -12.23
C LEU A 106 -31.99 41.90 -11.49
N VAL A 107 -32.00 41.93 -10.14
CA VAL A 107 -31.96 43.16 -9.30
C VAL A 107 -31.36 42.83 -7.89
N PRO A 108 -30.55 43.71 -7.24
CA PRO A 108 -29.63 43.35 -6.14
C PRO A 108 -30.02 43.88 -4.75
N TRP A 109 -29.70 43.17 -3.66
CA TRP A 109 -29.78 43.75 -2.30
C TRP A 109 -28.71 43.26 -1.30
N ARG A 110 -27.82 44.21 -0.97
CA ARG A 110 -27.24 44.59 0.33
C ARG A 110 -26.82 43.53 1.36
N ARG A 111 -25.51 43.62 1.64
CA ARG A 111 -24.77 43.29 2.87
C ARG A 111 -25.55 43.58 4.17
N LEU A 112 -25.73 42.56 5.00
CA LEU A 112 -26.07 42.69 6.42
C LEU A 112 -25.18 41.73 7.22
N SER A 113 -24.18 42.32 7.88
CA SER A 113 -23.45 41.71 8.97
C SER A 113 -24.41 41.51 10.16
N ARG A 114 -24.47 40.31 10.73
CA ARG A 114 -25.01 40.10 12.08
C ARG A 114 -24.02 39.31 12.90
N HIS A 115 -23.68 39.91 14.05
CA HIS A 115 -23.04 39.27 15.18
C HIS A 115 -23.84 38.04 15.61
N VAL A 116 -23.14 36.96 15.92
CA VAL A 116 -23.68 35.77 16.56
C VAL A 116 -23.26 35.86 18.02
N ASP A 117 -24.22 36.16 18.89
CA ASP A 117 -24.06 36.01 20.33
C ASP A 117 -24.05 34.51 20.71
N PRO A 118 -23.30 34.12 21.74
CA PRO A 118 -23.14 32.71 22.13
C PRO A 118 -24.38 32.14 22.83
N ALA A 119 -24.64 30.86 22.59
CA ALA A 119 -25.75 30.10 23.17
C ALA A 119 -25.66 29.97 24.71
N PRO A 120 -26.80 29.95 25.43
CA PRO A 120 -26.82 29.77 26.89
C PRO A 120 -26.57 28.30 27.31
N PRO A 121 -26.08 28.06 28.54
CA PRO A 121 -25.69 26.73 29.01
C PRO A 121 -26.89 25.84 29.40
N ALA A 122 -26.69 24.52 29.28
CA ALA A 122 -27.68 23.49 29.57
C ALA A 122 -27.99 23.35 31.08
N PRO A 123 -29.22 22.93 31.46
CA PRO A 123 -29.63 22.79 32.86
C PRO A 123 -29.10 21.48 33.50
N PRO A 124 -29.00 21.41 34.85
CA PRO A 124 -28.43 20.27 35.55
C PRO A 124 -29.42 19.10 35.73
N LEU A 125 -28.89 17.88 35.80
CA LEU A 125 -29.64 16.64 36.02
C LEU A 125 -30.15 16.53 37.48
N PRO A 126 -31.36 15.96 37.71
CA PRO A 126 -31.88 15.79 39.05
C PRO A 126 -31.36 14.50 39.71
N THR A 127 -30.88 14.64 40.94
CA THR A 127 -30.69 13.54 41.90
C THR A 127 -32.03 13.20 42.55
N ARG A 128 -32.43 11.92 42.54
CA ARG A 128 -33.39 11.39 43.53
C ARG A 128 -33.06 9.95 43.92
N HIS A 129 -32.78 9.79 45.21
CA HIS A 129 -32.95 8.55 45.95
C HIS A 129 -34.42 8.10 45.91
N ARG A 130 -34.65 6.81 45.62
CA ARG A 130 -35.77 6.06 46.19
C ARG A 130 -35.39 4.57 46.31
N SER A 131 -35.45 4.10 47.54
CA SER A 131 -35.42 2.69 47.95
C SER A 131 -36.71 2.00 47.49
N MET A 132 -36.60 0.79 46.90
CA MET A 132 -37.58 -0.28 47.10
C MET A 132 -37.10 -1.65 46.55
N THR A 133 -37.09 -2.61 47.49
CA THR A 133 -37.36 -4.06 47.40
C THR A 133 -36.49 -4.97 46.51
N MET A 134 -35.71 -5.80 47.23
CA MET A 134 -34.94 -6.95 46.77
C MET A 134 -35.82 -8.04 46.14
N SER A 135 -35.53 -8.38 44.88
CA SER A 135 -35.89 -9.67 44.29
C SER A 135 -34.61 -10.44 43.97
N LYS A 136 -34.58 -11.72 44.37
CA LYS A 136 -33.47 -12.68 44.28
C LYS A 136 -32.77 -12.66 42.89
N PRO A 137 -31.43 -12.65 42.81
CA PRO A 137 -30.74 -12.85 41.55
C PRO A 137 -30.75 -14.34 41.15
N ALA A 138 -30.92 -14.58 39.85
CA ALA A 138 -30.79 -15.89 39.22
C ALA A 138 -29.36 -16.47 39.40
N PRO A 139 -29.19 -17.82 39.41
CA PRO A 139 -27.91 -18.43 39.70
C PRO A 139 -26.87 -18.10 38.64
N ARG A 140 -25.67 -17.73 39.11
CA ARG A 140 -24.48 -17.43 38.33
C ARG A 140 -24.01 -18.71 37.61
N PRO A 141 -23.70 -18.68 36.30
CA PRO A 141 -23.07 -19.83 35.66
C PRO A 141 -21.68 -20.06 36.30
N PRO A 142 -21.19 -21.32 36.35
CA PRO A 142 -19.93 -21.64 37.01
C PRO A 142 -18.79 -20.84 36.39
N ALA A 143 -17.88 -20.39 37.26
CA ALA A 143 -16.67 -19.66 36.88
C ALA A 143 -15.81 -20.55 35.97
N GLY A 144 -15.90 -20.30 34.67
CA GLY A 144 -14.93 -20.77 33.70
C GLY A 144 -13.61 -20.05 33.92
N ASP A 145 -12.52 -20.81 33.86
CA ASP A 145 -11.14 -20.38 33.97
C ASP A 145 -10.84 -19.16 33.07
N PRO A 146 -10.39 -18.01 33.61
CA PRO A 146 -9.98 -16.86 32.81
C PRO A 146 -8.70 -17.09 31.97
N ASP A 147 -8.00 -18.22 32.16
CA ASP A 147 -6.82 -18.61 31.39
C ASP A 147 -7.12 -19.55 30.20
N ALA A 148 -8.38 -19.92 29.96
CA ALA A 148 -8.78 -20.73 28.79
C ALA A 148 -8.91 -19.91 27.47
N LEU A 149 -8.04 -18.92 27.26
CA LEU A 149 -7.96 -18.14 26.03
C LEU A 149 -6.87 -18.70 25.11
N PHE A 150 -7.22 -19.80 24.43
CA PHE A 150 -6.72 -20.26 23.12
C PHE A 150 -5.20 -20.46 22.98
N GLY A 151 -4.75 -21.71 23.09
CA GLY A 151 -3.46 -22.13 22.55
C GLY A 151 -3.46 -22.08 21.02
N LEU A 152 -2.31 -21.79 20.40
CA LEU A 152 -2.14 -21.88 18.94
C LEU A 152 -2.51 -23.26 18.38
N ASP A 153 -2.46 -24.30 19.22
CA ASP A 153 -2.83 -25.68 18.88
C ASP A 153 -4.32 -25.83 18.51
N GLU A 154 -5.16 -24.84 18.84
CA GLU A 154 -6.57 -24.78 18.46
C GLU A 154 -6.82 -23.96 17.16
N LEU A 155 -5.76 -23.38 16.56
CA LEU A 155 -5.82 -22.90 15.19
C LEU A 155 -5.63 -24.12 14.28
N PRO A 156 -6.55 -24.38 13.32
CA PRO A 156 -6.31 -25.44 12.36
C PRO A 156 -4.99 -25.17 11.64
N ALA A 157 -4.17 -26.22 11.52
CA ALA A 157 -2.99 -26.18 10.67
C ALA A 157 -3.37 -25.61 9.30
N THR A 158 -2.48 -24.79 8.73
CA THR A 158 -2.64 -24.19 7.41
C THR A 158 -3.25 -25.20 6.44
N PRO A 159 -4.38 -24.91 5.77
CA PRO A 159 -4.91 -25.80 4.75
C PRO A 159 -3.78 -26.13 3.78
N ALA A 160 -3.60 -27.42 3.50
CA ALA A 160 -2.55 -27.89 2.62
C ALA A 160 -2.68 -27.14 1.28
N VAL A 161 -1.56 -26.55 0.85
CA VAL A 161 -1.34 -26.15 -0.55
C VAL A 161 -1.83 -27.30 -1.43
N PRO A 162 -2.55 -27.06 -2.55
CA PRO A 162 -2.95 -28.13 -3.46
C PRO A 162 -1.78 -29.09 -3.68
N ALA A 163 -2.03 -30.37 -3.37
CA ALA A 163 -0.99 -31.38 -3.25
C ALA A 163 -0.08 -31.37 -4.49
N GLY A 164 1.18 -30.92 -4.32
CA GLY A 164 2.22 -30.99 -5.34
C GLY A 164 2.94 -29.69 -5.70
N ALA A 165 2.43 -28.50 -5.36
CA ALA A 165 3.14 -27.24 -5.62
C ALA A 165 3.96 -26.78 -4.41
N ALA A 166 5.26 -26.53 -4.58
CA ALA A 166 6.08 -25.89 -3.56
C ALA A 166 5.55 -24.47 -3.28
N PRO A 167 5.57 -23.99 -2.02
CA PRO A 167 5.03 -22.68 -1.69
C PRO A 167 5.87 -21.58 -2.37
N PHE A 168 5.22 -20.51 -2.81
CA PHE A 168 5.83 -19.39 -3.52
C PHE A 168 6.97 -18.75 -2.73
N ARG A 169 6.89 -18.73 -1.39
CA ARG A 169 7.97 -18.25 -0.51
C ARG A 169 9.32 -18.95 -0.68
N ASP A 170 9.34 -20.15 -1.27
CA ASP A 170 10.56 -20.89 -1.55
C ASP A 170 11.02 -20.75 -3.02
N SER A 171 10.27 -20.02 -3.85
CA SER A 171 10.57 -19.77 -5.26
C SER A 171 11.80 -18.87 -5.46
N PRO A 172 12.44 -18.89 -6.64
CA PRO A 172 13.51 -17.96 -6.97
C PRO A 172 13.10 -16.49 -6.91
N GLU A 173 11.83 -16.16 -7.15
CA GLU A 173 11.32 -14.80 -7.03
C GLU A 173 11.31 -14.33 -5.57
N ALA A 174 10.76 -15.15 -4.67
CA ALA A 174 10.78 -14.86 -3.24
C ALA A 174 12.19 -14.76 -2.67
N ARG A 175 13.11 -15.65 -3.07
CA ARG A 175 14.54 -15.59 -2.66
C ARG A 175 15.27 -14.32 -3.14
N ARG A 176 14.88 -13.75 -4.29
CA ARG A 176 15.39 -12.44 -4.73
C ARG A 176 14.83 -11.29 -3.88
N MET A 177 13.61 -11.44 -3.36
CA MET A 177 13.01 -10.48 -2.43
C MET A 177 13.71 -10.51 -1.07
N LEU A 178 13.89 -11.71 -0.51
CA LEU A 178 14.52 -11.96 0.79
C LEU A 178 15.64 -12.99 0.64
N GLU A 179 16.88 -12.52 0.75
CA GLU A 179 18.07 -13.37 0.79
C GLU A 179 18.73 -13.18 2.14
N ILE A 180 18.05 -13.62 3.20
CA ILE A 180 18.47 -13.34 4.57
C ILE A 180 19.82 -14.00 4.83
N ARG A 181 20.82 -13.18 5.14
CA ARG A 181 22.19 -13.57 5.51
C ARG A 181 22.54 -13.18 6.94
N GLU A 182 21.82 -12.21 7.50
CA GLU A 182 22.06 -11.69 8.85
C GLU A 182 20.73 -11.59 9.60
N ILE A 183 20.70 -12.11 10.82
CA ILE A 183 19.56 -12.01 11.73
C ILE A 183 20.02 -11.36 13.02
N HIS A 184 19.43 -10.21 13.36
CA HIS A 184 19.59 -9.61 14.68
C HIS A 184 18.39 -10.01 15.55
N ALA A 185 18.61 -10.70 16.66
CA ALA A 185 17.51 -11.20 17.47
C ALA A 185 17.62 -10.80 18.94
N GLU A 186 16.52 -10.30 19.50
CA GLU A 186 16.38 -10.27 20.96
C GLU A 186 16.36 -11.72 21.50
N PRO A 187 16.97 -12.01 22.67
CA PRO A 187 17.04 -13.38 23.21
C PRO A 187 15.66 -14.03 23.33
N ALA A 188 14.69 -13.31 23.87
CA ALA A 188 13.32 -13.77 24.01
C ALA A 188 12.64 -13.99 22.65
N ALA A 189 12.99 -13.20 21.64
CA ALA A 189 12.45 -13.36 20.29
C ALA A 189 13.00 -14.65 19.65
N ALA A 190 14.31 -14.87 19.71
CA ALA A 190 14.96 -16.10 19.22
C ALA A 190 14.43 -17.35 19.93
N ALA A 191 14.22 -17.27 21.24
CA ALA A 191 13.73 -18.39 22.05
C ALA A 191 12.25 -18.72 21.83
N SER A 192 11.43 -17.78 21.32
CA SER A 192 10.00 -18.01 21.09
C SER A 192 9.73 -19.10 20.04
N PRO A 193 8.55 -19.77 20.04
CA PRO A 193 8.21 -20.77 19.02
C PRO A 193 8.36 -20.25 17.59
N ARG A 194 7.81 -19.06 17.31
CA ARG A 194 7.93 -18.40 16.01
C ARG A 194 9.38 -18.03 15.67
N GLY A 195 10.16 -17.57 16.66
CA GLY A 195 11.58 -17.29 16.49
C GLY A 195 12.38 -18.51 16.04
N ARG A 196 12.20 -19.65 16.72
CA ARG A 196 12.85 -20.91 16.35
C ARG A 196 12.49 -21.38 14.94
N GLN A 197 11.22 -21.23 14.54
CA GLN A 197 10.78 -21.53 13.17
C GLN A 197 11.47 -20.64 12.14
N ILE A 198 11.61 -19.34 12.41
CA ILE A 198 12.29 -18.40 11.52
C ILE A 198 13.78 -18.74 11.41
N LEU A 199 14.45 -19.01 12.53
CA LEU A 199 15.86 -19.40 12.53
C LEU A 199 16.10 -20.71 11.76
N ALA A 200 15.23 -21.71 11.94
CA ALA A 200 15.30 -22.96 11.19
C ALA A 200 15.05 -22.77 9.67
N ARG A 201 14.29 -21.74 9.29
CA ARG A 201 14.05 -21.39 7.87
C ARG A 201 15.27 -20.75 7.21
N PHE A 202 16.13 -20.09 7.98
CA PHE A 202 17.34 -19.42 7.48
C PHE A 202 18.58 -19.97 8.20
N PRO A 203 18.91 -21.27 8.04
CA PRO A 203 19.97 -21.92 8.82
C PRO A 203 21.36 -21.34 8.52
N GLU A 204 21.57 -20.81 7.31
CA GLU A 204 22.84 -20.22 6.87
C GLU A 204 23.00 -18.75 7.30
N ALA A 205 21.97 -18.13 7.89
CA ALA A 205 22.06 -16.74 8.29
C ALA A 205 22.86 -16.59 9.58
N ARG A 206 23.77 -15.63 9.60
CA ARG A 206 24.53 -15.27 10.81
C ARG A 206 23.59 -14.62 11.81
N VAL A 207 23.42 -15.26 12.96
CA VAL A 207 22.59 -14.75 14.05
C VAL A 207 23.45 -13.92 15.01
N THR A 208 23.01 -12.69 15.31
CA THR A 208 23.62 -11.80 16.29
C THR A 208 22.58 -11.43 17.33
N GLU A 209 22.84 -11.77 18.58
CA GLU A 209 21.99 -11.36 19.69
C GLU A 209 22.07 -9.85 19.90
N VAL A 210 20.93 -9.22 20.20
CA VAL A 210 20.83 -7.78 20.49
C VAL A 210 19.92 -7.52 21.67
N ASP A 211 20.27 -6.55 22.51
CA ASP A 211 19.44 -6.16 23.66
C ASP A 211 18.07 -5.60 23.26
N SER A 212 18.00 -5.02 22.05
CA SER A 212 16.77 -4.45 21.53
C SER A 212 16.70 -4.43 20.02
N HIS A 213 15.58 -4.91 19.47
CA HIS A 213 15.21 -4.80 18.05
C HIS A 213 15.11 -3.34 17.56
N TRP A 214 15.17 -2.38 18.48
CA TRP A 214 15.02 -0.95 18.24
C TRP A 214 16.34 -0.17 18.44
N ARG A 215 17.41 -0.81 18.93
CA ARG A 215 18.70 -0.14 19.16
C ARG A 215 19.84 -0.97 18.57
N ILE A 216 19.80 -1.14 17.25
CA ILE A 216 20.86 -1.77 16.46
C ILE A 216 21.68 -0.66 15.78
N PRO A 217 22.88 -0.31 16.30
CA PRO A 217 23.60 0.90 15.90
C PRO A 217 23.88 1.02 14.40
N HIS A 218 24.28 -0.06 13.72
CA HIS A 218 24.59 -0.03 12.28
C HIS A 218 23.36 -0.13 11.38
N LEU A 219 22.14 -0.30 11.90
CA LEU A 219 20.90 -0.28 11.14
C LEU A 219 20.10 1.01 11.34
N HIS A 220 20.35 1.74 12.43
CA HIS A 220 19.62 2.94 12.82
C HIS A 220 20.59 4.13 12.88
N GLY A 221 20.53 5.05 11.90
CA GLY A 221 21.38 6.26 11.94
C GLY A 221 21.91 6.80 10.61
N ASN A 222 21.59 6.19 9.47
CA ASN A 222 21.94 6.62 8.10
C ASN A 222 23.42 6.70 7.69
N GLU A 223 24.36 6.89 8.62
CA GLU A 223 25.77 7.02 8.26
C GLU A 223 26.28 5.71 7.63
N GLY A 224 26.69 5.78 6.36
CA GLY A 224 27.30 4.66 5.60
C GLY A 224 26.34 3.65 4.95
N ASN A 225 25.02 3.74 5.15
CA ASN A 225 24.07 2.75 4.64
C ASN A 225 23.38 3.11 3.32
N VAL A 226 23.53 4.35 2.85
CA VAL A 226 22.94 4.82 1.58
C VAL A 226 23.36 3.93 0.40
N GLU A 227 24.65 3.60 0.30
CA GLU A 227 25.18 2.70 -0.74
C GLU A 227 24.69 1.25 -0.61
N ARG A 228 24.37 0.83 0.62
CA ARG A 228 23.93 -0.53 0.94
C ARG A 228 22.42 -0.64 1.14
N TRP A 229 21.65 0.40 0.81
CA TRP A 229 20.23 0.54 1.15
C TRP A 229 19.40 -0.70 0.80
N VAL A 230 19.45 -1.09 -0.47
CA VAL A 230 18.71 -2.23 -1.00
C VAL A 230 19.24 -3.54 -0.40
N ARG A 231 20.55 -3.60 -0.15
CA ARG A 231 21.21 -4.78 0.38
C ARG A 231 20.78 -5.07 1.82
N VAL A 232 20.82 -4.06 2.70
CA VAL A 232 20.35 -4.17 4.10
C VAL A 232 18.92 -4.67 4.16
N LYS A 233 18.02 -4.09 3.36
CA LYS A 233 16.61 -4.49 3.32
C LYS A 233 16.35 -5.90 2.79
N ARG A 234 17.27 -6.44 1.99
CA ARG A 234 17.18 -7.77 1.38
C ARG A 234 17.83 -8.85 2.24
N GLU A 235 18.95 -8.53 2.89
CA GLU A 235 19.85 -9.50 3.53
C GLU A 235 19.75 -9.52 5.06
N THR A 236 19.19 -8.47 5.66
CA THR A 236 19.06 -8.36 7.12
C THR A 236 17.62 -8.60 7.56
N LEU A 237 17.45 -9.40 8.61
CA LEU A 237 16.20 -9.59 9.33
C LEU A 237 16.40 -9.22 10.80
N VAL A 238 15.39 -8.65 11.44
CA VAL A 238 15.40 -8.39 12.89
C VAL A 238 14.27 -9.15 13.55
N LEU A 239 14.55 -9.86 14.65
CA LEU A 239 13.54 -10.52 15.49
C LEU A 239 13.41 -9.78 16.81
N GLY A 240 12.19 -9.41 17.16
CA GLY A 240 11.89 -8.71 18.41
C GLY A 240 10.62 -9.18 19.07
N VAL A 241 10.43 -8.78 20.32
CA VAL A 241 9.20 -8.96 21.08
C VAL A 241 8.54 -7.60 21.32
N ARG A 242 7.21 -7.51 21.16
CA ARG A 242 6.52 -6.25 21.44
C ARG A 242 6.39 -6.03 22.94
N ARG A 243 7.00 -4.94 23.42
CA ARG A 243 6.84 -4.51 24.82
C ARG A 243 5.40 -4.10 25.15
N LYS A 244 4.73 -3.40 24.23
CA LYS A 244 3.35 -2.91 24.40
C LYS A 244 2.50 -3.26 23.18
N LEU A 245 1.33 -3.83 23.42
CA LEU A 245 0.30 -4.07 22.41
C LEU A 245 -0.75 -2.96 22.53
N VAL A 246 -0.88 -2.16 21.48
CA VAL A 246 -1.80 -1.03 21.43
C VAL A 246 -2.60 -1.11 20.14
N THR A 247 -3.93 -1.05 20.28
CA THR A 247 -4.85 -0.80 19.16
C THR A 247 -5.21 0.67 19.19
N ARG A 248 -5.04 1.38 18.06
CA ARG A 248 -5.28 2.83 17.97
C ARG A 248 -6.45 3.13 17.03
N PRO A 249 -7.27 4.16 17.30
CA PRO A 249 -8.23 4.65 16.30
C PRO A 249 -7.53 5.06 15.00
N ASN A 250 -8.15 4.77 13.86
CA ASN A 250 -7.74 5.27 12.55
C ASN A 250 -8.86 6.08 11.90
N GLY A 251 -10.04 5.48 11.77
CA GLY A 251 -11.25 6.12 11.29
C GLY A 251 -11.22 6.52 9.81
N ARG A 252 -10.29 6.00 8.99
CA ARG A 252 -10.23 6.23 7.54
C ARG A 252 -10.24 4.91 6.78
N SER A 253 -9.08 4.27 6.71
CA SER A 253 -8.84 3.08 5.91
C SER A 253 -9.38 1.84 6.64
N ALA A 254 -9.27 1.88 7.97
CA ALA A 254 -9.81 0.95 8.94
C ALA A 254 -10.38 1.73 10.13
N ASP A 255 -11.17 1.07 10.98
CA ASP A 255 -11.62 1.65 12.24
C ASP A 255 -10.43 1.76 13.21
N TRP A 256 -9.60 0.72 13.21
CA TRP A 256 -8.48 0.55 14.12
C TRP A 256 -7.19 0.25 13.38
N ILE A 257 -6.07 0.71 13.92
CA ILE A 257 -4.74 0.18 13.62
C ILE A 257 -4.41 -0.86 14.67
N ALA A 258 -4.21 -2.10 14.23
CA ALA A 258 -3.82 -3.19 15.09
C ALA A 258 -2.32 -3.13 15.45
N PRO A 259 -1.91 -3.80 16.53
CA PRO A 259 -0.62 -4.45 16.62
C PRO A 259 -0.16 -5.13 15.32
N GLY A 260 0.69 -4.47 14.53
CA GLY A 260 1.25 -5.08 13.32
C GLY A 260 2.16 -6.27 13.64
N PRO A 261 2.22 -7.31 12.79
CA PRO A 261 3.08 -8.48 12.96
C PRO A 261 4.56 -8.18 12.65
N SER A 262 4.83 -7.01 12.05
CA SER A 262 6.15 -6.59 11.62
C SER A 262 6.29 -5.05 11.67
N ASN A 263 7.52 -4.59 11.45
CA ASN A 263 7.84 -3.20 11.11
C ASN A 263 8.98 -3.17 10.09
N GLY A 264 8.95 -2.25 9.13
CA GLY A 264 9.91 -2.21 8.03
C GLY A 264 9.47 -3.08 6.83
N CYS A 265 10.27 -3.09 5.77
CA CYS A 265 9.91 -3.78 4.53
C CYS A 265 11.16 -4.04 3.68
N ALA A 266 11.19 -5.18 2.97
CA ALA A 266 12.26 -5.51 2.02
C ALA A 266 12.16 -4.77 0.67
N MET A 267 11.03 -4.11 0.42
CA MET A 267 10.86 -3.19 -0.70
C MET A 267 11.47 -1.82 -0.38
N SER A 268 11.69 -0.99 -1.40
CA SER A 268 12.40 0.28 -1.25
C SER A 268 11.69 1.44 -1.94
N CYS A 269 10.37 1.58 -1.75
CA CYS A 269 9.65 2.74 -2.29
C CYS A 269 10.32 4.06 -1.85
N ALA A 270 10.69 4.92 -2.80
CA ALA A 270 11.48 6.13 -2.52
C ALA A 270 10.72 7.12 -1.63
N TYR A 271 9.39 7.11 -1.68
CA TYR A 271 8.52 7.98 -0.88
C TYR A 271 8.07 7.36 0.46
N CYS A 272 8.55 6.17 0.82
CA CYS A 272 8.01 5.39 1.95
C CYS A 272 8.02 6.19 3.27
N TYR A 273 6.92 6.12 4.03
CA TYR A 273 6.83 6.81 5.32
C TYR A 273 7.31 5.99 6.50
N VAL A 274 7.22 4.65 6.42
CA VAL A 274 7.70 3.71 7.45
C VAL A 274 9.13 3.98 7.92
N PRO A 275 10.13 4.17 7.03
CA PRO A 275 11.51 4.43 7.46
C PRO A 275 11.72 5.73 8.24
N ARG A 276 10.85 6.73 8.10
CA ARG A 276 11.04 8.06 8.69
C ARG A 276 11.14 8.05 10.22
N ARG A 277 10.62 6.99 10.85
CA ARG A 277 10.65 6.80 12.31
C ARG A 277 11.80 5.91 12.78
N LYS A 278 12.10 4.81 12.07
CA LYS A 278 13.05 3.77 12.51
C LYS A 278 14.45 3.87 11.90
N GLY A 279 14.66 4.81 10.99
CA GLY A 279 15.86 4.90 10.16
C GLY A 279 15.58 4.40 8.76
N TYR A 280 16.40 4.82 7.81
CA TYR A 280 15.94 4.87 6.43
C TYR A 280 16.06 3.54 5.67
N ALA A 281 17.17 2.82 5.85
CA ALA A 281 17.34 1.46 5.36
C ALA A 281 16.68 0.42 6.29
N ASN A 282 15.45 0.66 6.76
CA ASN A 282 14.76 -0.20 7.75
C ASN A 282 14.40 -1.59 7.19
N PRO A 283 15.12 -2.66 7.55
CA PRO A 283 14.77 -4.02 7.14
C PRO A 283 13.51 -4.50 7.87
N ILE A 284 13.01 -5.68 7.52
CA ILE A 284 11.89 -6.28 8.25
C ILE A 284 12.34 -6.58 9.68
N THR A 285 11.61 -6.04 10.63
CA THR A 285 11.57 -6.49 12.02
C THR A 285 10.32 -7.32 12.20
N VAL A 286 10.45 -8.63 12.42
CA VAL A 286 9.33 -9.52 12.73
C VAL A 286 9.14 -9.59 14.23
N PHE A 287 7.90 -9.44 14.67
CA PHE A 287 7.53 -9.67 16.07
C PHE A 287 7.15 -11.13 16.26
N THR A 288 7.90 -11.85 17.09
CA THR A 288 7.75 -13.30 17.22
C THR A 288 6.74 -13.71 18.28
N ASP A 289 6.15 -12.74 19.00
CA ASP A 289 5.10 -12.94 20.01
C ASP A 289 3.69 -12.79 19.45
N ILE A 290 3.39 -13.52 18.37
CA ILE A 290 2.13 -13.43 17.63
C ILE A 290 0.93 -13.83 18.50
N GLU A 291 1.09 -14.79 19.39
CA GLU A 291 0.09 -15.29 20.33
C GLU A 291 -0.44 -14.16 21.23
N ARG A 292 0.47 -13.33 21.74
CA ARG A 292 0.11 -12.15 22.56
C ARG A 292 -0.69 -11.16 21.73
N THR A 293 -0.31 -10.98 20.46
CA THR A 293 -1.04 -10.11 19.52
C THR A 293 -2.44 -10.62 19.23
N LEU A 294 -2.60 -11.92 18.96
CA LEU A 294 -3.89 -12.55 18.73
C LEU A 294 -4.81 -12.45 19.95
N ALA A 295 -4.28 -12.74 21.15
CA ALA A 295 -5.03 -12.63 22.40
C ALA A 295 -5.49 -11.18 22.68
N HIS A 296 -4.61 -10.21 22.43
CA HIS A 296 -4.95 -8.78 22.54
C HIS A 296 -6.07 -8.38 21.57
N LEU A 297 -5.95 -8.78 20.30
CA LEU A 297 -6.95 -8.48 19.27
C LEU A 297 -8.28 -9.17 19.58
N GLY A 298 -8.28 -10.42 20.03
CA GLY A 298 -9.48 -11.15 20.43
C GLY A 298 -10.25 -10.44 21.53
N ARG A 299 -9.55 -10.00 22.60
CA ARG A 299 -10.17 -9.19 23.67
C ARG A 299 -10.71 -7.87 23.16
N HIS A 300 -9.95 -7.17 22.30
CA HIS A 300 -10.38 -5.90 21.75
C HIS A 300 -11.63 -6.06 20.87
N VAL A 301 -11.65 -7.05 19.97
CA VAL A 301 -12.81 -7.35 19.12
C VAL A 301 -14.04 -7.72 19.95
N ALA A 302 -13.87 -8.56 20.99
CA ALA A 302 -14.95 -8.91 21.89
C ALA A 302 -15.53 -7.66 22.60
N ALA A 303 -14.66 -6.75 23.07
CA ALA A 303 -15.07 -5.51 23.72
C ALA A 303 -15.81 -4.53 22.77
N GLN A 304 -15.50 -4.54 21.47
CA GLN A 304 -16.23 -3.72 20.49
C GLN A 304 -17.64 -4.27 20.16
N GLY A 305 -17.88 -5.56 20.36
CA GLY A 305 -19.16 -6.19 20.05
C GLY A 305 -19.56 -6.09 18.57
N ARG A 306 -20.87 -6.08 18.30
CA ARG A 306 -21.41 -5.87 16.95
C ARG A 306 -21.30 -4.39 16.58
N LYS A 307 -20.92 -4.10 15.34
CA LYS A 307 -20.95 -2.74 14.82
C LYS A 307 -22.40 -2.31 14.59
N THR A 308 -22.83 -1.23 15.25
CA THR A 308 -24.21 -0.73 15.21
C THR A 308 -24.43 0.33 14.14
N GLU A 309 -23.40 1.08 13.79
CA GLU A 309 -23.47 2.16 12.82
C GLU A 309 -22.51 1.93 11.65
N PRO A 310 -22.98 2.05 10.39
CA PRO A 310 -22.10 2.01 9.24
C PRO A 310 -21.19 3.24 9.24
N ASN A 311 -19.96 3.07 8.76
CA ASN A 311 -19.06 4.19 8.52
C ASN A 311 -18.23 3.92 7.25
N GLN A 312 -17.36 4.88 6.89
CA GLN A 312 -16.51 4.75 5.70
C GLN A 312 -15.54 3.54 5.74
N CYS A 313 -15.27 2.97 6.92
CA CYS A 313 -14.39 1.82 7.06
C CYS A 313 -15.05 0.56 6.50
N ASP A 314 -16.26 0.27 6.97
CA ASP A 314 -17.08 -0.85 6.55
C ASP A 314 -18.49 -0.70 7.15
N PRO A 315 -19.55 -1.07 6.42
CA PRO A 315 -20.92 -0.92 6.91
C PRO A 315 -21.32 -1.90 8.02
N LYS A 316 -20.61 -3.03 8.18
CA LYS A 316 -21.06 -4.16 9.03
C LYS A 316 -20.02 -4.68 10.02
N ALA A 317 -18.73 -4.49 9.76
CA ALA A 317 -17.65 -5.03 10.57
C ALA A 317 -16.68 -3.94 11.06
N TRP A 318 -16.06 -4.20 12.21
CA TRP A 318 -14.93 -3.41 12.69
C TRP A 318 -13.67 -3.80 11.91
N VAL A 319 -13.09 -2.85 11.17
CA VAL A 319 -11.91 -3.09 10.34
C VAL A 319 -10.64 -2.78 11.12
N TYR A 320 -9.64 -3.65 11.04
CA TYR A 320 -8.34 -3.52 11.69
C TYR A 320 -7.23 -3.51 10.65
N ASP A 321 -6.50 -2.39 10.52
CA ASP A 321 -5.30 -2.33 9.70
C ASP A 321 -4.15 -3.06 10.41
N ILE A 322 -3.73 -4.19 9.84
CA ILE A 322 -2.63 -5.01 10.35
C ILE A 322 -1.29 -4.71 9.64
N GLY A 323 -1.30 -3.86 8.61
CA GLY A 323 -0.15 -3.60 7.74
C GLY A 323 0.40 -2.17 7.82
N GLU A 324 0.07 -1.37 8.85
CA GLU A 324 0.50 0.04 8.93
C GLU A 324 2.03 0.20 8.83
N ASN A 325 2.80 -0.68 9.48
CA ASN A 325 4.25 -0.52 9.60
C ASN A 325 5.06 -1.52 8.75
N GLY A 326 4.40 -2.35 7.94
CA GLY A 326 5.03 -3.39 7.14
C GLY A 326 4.24 -3.68 5.86
N ASP A 327 4.63 -4.72 5.12
CA ASP A 327 3.83 -5.21 3.98
C ASP A 327 3.54 -6.69 4.22
N CYS A 328 2.30 -7.01 4.57
CA CYS A 328 1.92 -8.37 4.96
C CYS A 328 2.20 -9.41 3.87
N ALA A 329 2.14 -9.04 2.58
CA ALA A 329 2.45 -9.99 1.51
C ALA A 329 3.95 -10.34 1.46
N VAL A 330 4.82 -9.39 1.80
CA VAL A 330 6.26 -9.63 1.93
C VAL A 330 6.57 -10.32 3.26
N ASP A 331 5.92 -9.92 4.35
CA ASP A 331 6.14 -10.52 5.68
C ASP A 331 5.80 -12.02 5.71
N ALA A 332 4.78 -12.43 4.93
CA ALA A 332 4.39 -13.83 4.76
C ALA A 332 5.49 -14.70 4.11
N LEU A 333 6.51 -14.11 3.49
CA LEU A 333 7.68 -14.84 3.00
C LEU A 333 8.64 -15.25 4.14
N VAL A 334 8.58 -14.54 5.27
CA VAL A 334 9.43 -14.78 6.44
C VAL A 334 8.83 -15.87 7.33
N CYS A 335 7.54 -15.77 7.66
CA CYS A 335 6.86 -16.67 8.59
C CYS A 335 5.33 -16.59 8.47
N ASP A 336 4.62 -17.43 9.23
CA ASP A 336 3.16 -17.57 9.12
C ASP A 336 2.37 -16.57 9.97
N ASN A 337 2.98 -15.54 10.57
CA ASN A 337 2.26 -14.54 11.38
C ASN A 337 1.05 -13.93 10.66
N VAL A 338 1.17 -13.71 9.34
CA VAL A 338 0.07 -13.18 8.51
C VAL A 338 -1.04 -14.22 8.33
N ALA A 339 -0.68 -15.50 8.17
CA ALA A 339 -1.65 -16.59 8.11
C ALA A 339 -2.40 -16.72 9.44
N ASP A 340 -1.70 -16.65 10.57
CA ASP A 340 -2.31 -16.69 11.91
C ASP A 340 -3.35 -15.57 12.09
N LEU A 341 -3.02 -14.35 11.66
CA LEU A 341 -3.95 -13.22 11.69
C LEU A 341 -5.16 -13.46 10.77
N VAL A 342 -4.95 -13.89 9.53
CA VAL A 342 -6.06 -14.20 8.60
C VAL A 342 -6.99 -15.27 9.18
N HIS A 343 -6.44 -16.35 9.72
CA HIS A 343 -7.21 -17.42 10.35
C HIS A 343 -7.95 -16.96 11.62
N ALA A 344 -7.36 -16.07 12.42
CA ALA A 344 -8.03 -15.50 13.58
C ALA A 344 -9.21 -14.59 13.17
N PHE A 345 -9.00 -13.67 12.23
CA PHE A 345 -10.05 -12.77 11.76
C PHE A 345 -11.20 -13.50 11.06
N ARG A 346 -10.91 -14.59 10.35
CA ARG A 346 -11.92 -15.52 9.81
C ARG A 346 -12.91 -16.01 10.87
N ARG A 347 -12.47 -16.18 12.13
CA ARG A 347 -13.30 -16.65 13.25
C ARG A 347 -14.07 -15.53 13.95
N TRP A 348 -13.80 -14.27 13.64
CA TRP A 348 -14.43 -13.11 14.30
C TRP A 348 -15.49 -12.45 13.39
N PRO A 349 -16.78 -12.83 13.50
CA PRO A 349 -17.81 -12.37 12.57
C PRO A 349 -18.12 -10.87 12.65
N THR A 350 -17.68 -10.18 13.69
CA THR A 350 -17.85 -8.73 13.87
C THR A 350 -16.65 -7.92 13.39
N ALA A 351 -15.57 -8.57 12.95
CA ALA A 351 -14.33 -7.89 12.57
C ALA A 351 -13.82 -8.32 11.18
N LYS A 352 -12.93 -7.49 10.62
CA LYS A 352 -12.14 -7.81 9.42
C LYS A 352 -10.70 -7.33 9.60
N ALA A 353 -9.74 -8.11 9.15
CA ALA A 353 -8.38 -7.62 8.91
C ALA A 353 -8.35 -6.78 7.64
N SER A 354 -7.42 -5.83 7.57
CA SER A 354 -7.13 -5.06 6.36
C SER A 354 -5.63 -4.82 6.25
N PHE A 355 -5.08 -4.93 5.05
CA PHE A 355 -3.71 -4.49 4.78
C PHE A 355 -3.58 -4.00 3.34
N ALA A 356 -2.63 -3.10 3.10
CA ALA A 356 -2.26 -2.67 1.77
C ALA A 356 -0.96 -3.36 1.35
N THR A 357 -0.82 -3.67 0.07
CA THR A 357 0.41 -4.28 -0.45
C THR A 357 0.79 -3.76 -1.83
N LYS A 358 2.10 -3.82 -2.13
CA LYS A 358 2.68 -3.64 -3.47
C LYS A 358 3.31 -4.92 -4.03
N PHE A 359 3.19 -6.03 -3.32
CA PHE A 359 3.78 -7.31 -3.66
C PHE A 359 2.70 -8.36 -3.82
N VAL A 360 2.69 -9.05 -4.97
CA VAL A 360 1.76 -10.15 -5.22
C VAL A 360 2.38 -11.43 -4.70
N ASN A 361 1.81 -11.97 -3.63
CA ASN A 361 2.22 -13.23 -3.01
C ASN A 361 1.11 -14.28 -3.18
N PRO A 362 1.26 -15.23 -4.14
CA PRO A 362 0.30 -16.31 -4.36
C PRO A 362 0.04 -17.23 -3.16
N ASP A 363 0.96 -17.35 -2.20
CA ASP A 363 0.75 -18.18 -1.00
C ASP A 363 -0.44 -17.71 -0.17
N LEU A 364 -0.79 -16.42 -0.26
CA LEU A 364 -1.95 -15.87 0.44
C LEU A 364 -3.29 -16.41 -0.09
N LEU A 365 -3.34 -16.89 -1.34
CA LEU A 365 -4.57 -17.43 -1.93
C LEU A 365 -5.06 -18.70 -1.21
N ALA A 366 -4.18 -19.40 -0.50
CA ALA A 366 -4.51 -20.63 0.22
C ALA A 366 -5.13 -20.40 1.62
N LEU A 367 -5.23 -19.15 2.10
CA LEU A 367 -5.56 -18.85 3.50
C LEU A 367 -7.07 -18.82 3.83
N ASP A 368 -7.96 -18.93 2.84
CA ASP A 368 -9.43 -18.94 2.99
C ASP A 368 -9.95 -17.87 4.02
N PRO A 369 -9.79 -16.56 3.76
CA PRO A 369 -10.22 -15.50 4.67
C PRO A 369 -11.75 -15.36 4.86
N ARG A 370 -12.59 -16.00 4.04
CA ARG A 370 -14.07 -15.97 4.14
C ARG A 370 -14.69 -14.57 4.25
N GLY A 371 -14.19 -13.62 3.47
CA GLY A 371 -14.64 -12.23 3.49
C GLY A 371 -14.25 -11.45 4.75
N ARG A 372 -13.39 -12.03 5.61
CA ARG A 372 -12.91 -11.43 6.86
C ARG A 372 -11.52 -10.81 6.77
N THR A 373 -10.95 -10.76 5.58
CA THR A 373 -9.73 -10.02 5.31
C THR A 373 -9.88 -9.20 4.03
N ARG A 374 -9.58 -7.91 4.13
CA ARG A 374 -9.51 -6.98 3.02
C ARG A 374 -8.07 -6.78 2.58
N ILE A 375 -7.77 -7.09 1.33
CA ILE A 375 -6.49 -6.77 0.70
C ILE A 375 -6.64 -5.53 -0.18
N ARG A 376 -5.71 -4.59 -0.05
CA ARG A 376 -5.67 -3.35 -0.85
C ARG A 376 -4.43 -3.32 -1.72
N PHE A 377 -4.60 -3.44 -3.03
CA PHE A 377 -3.46 -3.30 -3.95
C PHE A 377 -3.15 -1.82 -4.16
N SER A 378 -1.96 -1.40 -3.74
CA SER A 378 -1.50 -0.05 -4.01
C SER A 378 -1.07 0.06 -5.47
N VAL A 379 -1.64 1.01 -6.20
CA VAL A 379 -1.38 1.25 -7.62
C VAL A 379 -1.09 2.73 -7.86
N MET A 380 -0.32 2.99 -8.91
CA MET A 380 0.00 4.31 -9.44
C MET A 380 0.34 4.15 -10.93
N PRO A 381 0.46 5.23 -11.71
CA PRO A 381 0.81 5.12 -13.12
C PRO A 381 2.09 4.30 -13.32
N ALA A 382 2.12 3.43 -14.34
CA ALA A 382 3.16 2.41 -14.48
C ALA A 382 4.57 3.02 -14.62
N GLU A 383 4.71 4.15 -15.31
CA GLU A 383 5.98 4.87 -15.43
C GLU A 383 6.45 5.43 -14.08
N ASP A 384 5.54 5.96 -13.27
CA ASP A 384 5.86 6.45 -11.93
C ASP A 384 6.31 5.31 -11.03
N SER A 385 5.59 4.18 -11.10
CA SER A 385 5.93 2.98 -10.33
C SER A 385 7.33 2.45 -10.67
N ARG A 386 7.76 2.48 -11.93
CA ARG A 386 9.11 2.04 -12.31
C ARG A 386 10.22 2.87 -11.67
N VAL A 387 9.96 4.14 -11.41
CA VAL A 387 10.91 5.03 -10.73
C VAL A 387 10.76 4.90 -9.21
N LEU A 388 9.52 4.95 -8.71
CA LEU A 388 9.24 5.19 -7.30
C LEU A 388 9.03 3.91 -6.47
N ASP A 389 8.51 2.83 -7.06
CA ASP A 389 8.20 1.57 -6.39
C ASP A 389 9.32 0.52 -6.56
N VAL A 390 10.50 0.82 -6.00
CA VAL A 390 11.66 -0.07 -6.11
C VAL A 390 11.42 -1.40 -5.38
N ARG A 391 11.72 -2.52 -6.07
CA ARG A 391 11.55 -3.92 -5.59
C ARG A 391 10.10 -4.28 -5.26
N THR A 392 9.15 -3.82 -6.04
CA THR A 392 7.73 -4.19 -5.90
C THR A 392 7.27 -5.05 -7.08
N SER A 393 6.09 -5.66 -7.00
CA SER A 393 5.47 -6.25 -8.18
C SER A 393 5.06 -5.15 -9.17
N PRO A 394 5.19 -5.35 -10.50
CA PRO A 394 4.69 -4.39 -11.48
C PRO A 394 3.20 -4.09 -11.29
N VAL A 395 2.77 -2.85 -11.53
CA VAL A 395 1.37 -2.41 -11.33
C VAL A 395 0.37 -3.32 -12.07
N ALA A 396 0.64 -3.67 -13.32
CA ALA A 396 -0.22 -4.58 -14.09
C ALA A 396 -0.38 -5.96 -13.42
N ARG A 397 0.66 -6.48 -12.75
CA ARG A 397 0.58 -7.74 -11.99
C ARG A 397 -0.28 -7.59 -10.73
N ARG A 398 -0.21 -6.43 -10.05
CA ARG A 398 -1.07 -6.14 -8.88
C ARG A 398 -2.54 -6.08 -9.29
N ILE A 399 -2.84 -5.46 -10.44
CA ILE A 399 -4.20 -5.39 -10.99
C ILE A 399 -4.70 -6.78 -11.39
N ALA A 400 -3.89 -7.55 -12.13
CA ALA A 400 -4.26 -8.88 -12.58
C ALA A 400 -4.56 -9.84 -11.43
N ALA A 401 -3.86 -9.72 -10.29
CA ALA A 401 -4.08 -10.56 -9.11
C ALA A 401 -5.42 -10.31 -8.40
N ALA A 402 -6.08 -9.19 -8.64
CA ALA A 402 -7.28 -8.80 -7.90
C ALA A 402 -8.42 -9.84 -8.00
N GLY A 403 -8.60 -10.45 -9.17
CA GLY A 403 -9.61 -11.49 -9.39
C GLY A 403 -9.32 -12.73 -8.55
N ASP A 404 -8.09 -13.23 -8.59
CA ASP A 404 -7.68 -14.43 -7.87
C ASP A 404 -7.84 -14.27 -6.34
N PHE A 405 -7.47 -13.10 -5.81
CA PHE A 405 -7.65 -12.82 -4.38
C PHE A 405 -9.13 -12.73 -3.99
N LEU A 406 -9.98 -12.14 -4.83
CA LEU A 406 -11.42 -12.13 -4.59
C LEU A 406 -11.98 -13.56 -4.58
N ASP A 407 -11.55 -14.40 -5.52
CA ASP A 407 -12.00 -15.80 -5.63
C ASP A 407 -11.51 -16.66 -4.46
N ALA A 408 -10.33 -16.35 -3.90
CA ALA A 408 -9.82 -16.95 -2.67
C ALA A 408 -10.60 -16.50 -1.42
N GLY A 409 -11.54 -15.57 -1.55
CA GLY A 409 -12.42 -15.10 -0.46
C GLY A 409 -11.96 -13.81 0.21
N TYR A 410 -10.96 -13.10 -0.31
CA TYR A 410 -10.62 -11.76 0.17
C TYR A 410 -11.65 -10.74 -0.29
N GLU A 411 -11.81 -9.67 0.49
CA GLU A 411 -12.37 -8.43 -0.02
C GLU A 411 -11.23 -7.63 -0.70
N VAL A 412 -11.43 -7.15 -1.93
CA VAL A 412 -10.33 -6.58 -2.74
C VAL A 412 -10.58 -5.12 -3.08
N HIS A 413 -9.71 -4.24 -2.61
CA HIS A 413 -9.77 -2.80 -2.84
C HIS A 413 -8.47 -2.29 -3.50
N PHE A 414 -8.47 -1.03 -3.93
CA PHE A 414 -7.29 -0.37 -4.52
C PHE A 414 -6.88 0.87 -3.74
N ASN A 415 -5.57 1.04 -3.55
CA ASN A 415 -4.99 2.26 -2.99
C ASN A 415 -4.33 3.05 -4.13
N LEU A 416 -4.97 4.13 -4.57
CA LEU A 416 -4.43 5.07 -5.54
C LEU A 416 -3.41 5.98 -4.81
N SER A 417 -2.19 5.46 -4.62
CA SER A 417 -1.24 6.04 -3.67
C SER A 417 0.24 5.73 -3.95
N PRO A 418 1.12 6.75 -3.87
CA PRO A 418 0.79 8.17 -3.74
C PRO A 418 0.35 8.76 -5.10
N VAL A 419 -0.56 9.73 -5.08
CA VAL A 419 -0.75 10.62 -6.23
C VAL A 419 0.39 11.63 -6.26
N VAL A 420 1.18 11.59 -7.34
CA VAL A 420 2.33 12.47 -7.59
C VAL A 420 1.97 13.48 -8.69
N ILE A 421 2.05 14.77 -8.36
CA ILE A 421 1.79 15.87 -9.29
C ILE A 421 3.09 16.23 -10.01
N ARG A 422 3.16 15.88 -11.29
CA ARG A 422 4.23 16.20 -12.23
C ARG A 422 3.63 16.54 -13.61
N PRO A 423 4.37 17.11 -14.56
CA PRO A 423 3.86 17.26 -15.93
C PRO A 423 3.32 15.93 -16.48
N GLY A 424 2.14 15.97 -17.11
CA GLY A 424 1.48 14.79 -17.68
C GLY A 424 0.84 13.82 -16.68
N TRP A 425 0.68 14.21 -15.41
CA TRP A 425 0.12 13.30 -14.39
C TRP A 425 -1.34 12.94 -14.65
N ARG A 426 -2.15 13.87 -15.16
CA ARG A 426 -3.60 13.66 -15.38
C ARG A 426 -3.83 12.55 -16.41
N GLU A 427 -3.10 12.60 -17.51
CA GLU A 427 -3.11 11.63 -18.60
C GLU A 427 -2.65 10.26 -18.09
N ALA A 428 -1.55 10.23 -17.34
CA ALA A 428 -1.01 9.00 -16.77
C ALA A 428 -1.98 8.31 -15.79
N TRP A 429 -2.74 9.09 -15.01
CA TRP A 429 -3.80 8.56 -14.15
C TRP A 429 -5.03 8.12 -14.94
N ALA A 430 -5.44 8.86 -15.99
CA ALA A 430 -6.51 8.45 -16.88
C ALA A 430 -6.22 7.10 -17.55
N GLU A 431 -4.98 6.90 -18.01
CA GLU A 431 -4.51 5.62 -18.58
C GLU A 431 -4.58 4.48 -17.57
N LEU A 432 -4.13 4.69 -16.33
CA LEU A 432 -4.22 3.68 -15.27
C LEU A 432 -5.68 3.30 -14.98
N LEU A 433 -6.57 4.29 -14.87
CA LEU A 433 -7.97 4.08 -14.55
C LEU A 433 -8.71 3.37 -15.70
N THR A 434 -8.42 3.75 -16.94
CA THR A 434 -8.93 3.05 -18.13
C THR A 434 -8.42 1.60 -18.14
N HIS A 435 -7.14 1.37 -17.84
CA HIS A 435 -6.61 0.01 -17.76
C HIS A 435 -7.27 -0.83 -16.66
N LEU A 436 -7.53 -0.25 -15.48
CA LEU A 436 -8.30 -0.92 -14.41
C LEU A 436 -9.70 -1.32 -14.92
N ASP A 437 -10.36 -0.43 -15.64
CA ASP A 437 -11.67 -0.73 -16.24
C ASP A 437 -11.55 -1.84 -17.29
N ASP A 438 -10.60 -1.78 -18.21
CA ASP A 438 -10.48 -2.74 -19.30
C ASP A 438 -10.24 -4.19 -18.82
N VAL A 439 -9.43 -4.38 -17.77
CA VAL A 439 -8.91 -5.71 -17.43
C VAL A 439 -9.53 -6.34 -16.20
N LEU A 440 -10.15 -5.56 -15.30
CA LEU A 440 -10.71 -6.13 -14.08
C LEU A 440 -12.02 -6.89 -14.37
N PRO A 441 -12.18 -8.11 -13.84
CA PRO A 441 -13.44 -8.83 -13.98
C PRO A 441 -14.62 -8.09 -13.35
N ALA A 442 -15.82 -8.26 -13.92
CA ALA A 442 -17.05 -7.62 -13.43
C ALA A 442 -17.30 -7.86 -11.93
N ARG A 443 -17.00 -9.07 -11.42
CA ARG A 443 -17.10 -9.42 -9.99
C ARG A 443 -16.20 -8.56 -9.09
N VAL A 444 -15.01 -8.19 -9.55
CA VAL A 444 -14.12 -7.27 -8.82
C VAL A 444 -14.73 -5.88 -8.84
N LYS A 445 -15.14 -5.40 -10.02
CA LYS A 445 -15.75 -4.07 -10.19
C LYS A 445 -17.00 -3.86 -9.33
N ALA A 446 -17.78 -4.91 -9.09
CA ALA A 446 -19.00 -4.85 -8.30
C ALA A 446 -18.76 -4.49 -6.81
N GLN A 447 -17.63 -4.91 -6.24
CA GLN A 447 -17.36 -4.73 -4.80
C GLN A 447 -16.15 -3.83 -4.50
N ALA A 448 -15.20 -3.70 -5.42
CA ALA A 448 -13.97 -2.98 -5.16
C ALA A 448 -14.24 -1.50 -4.89
N ARG A 449 -13.42 -0.92 -4.02
CA ARG A 449 -13.42 0.50 -3.65
C ARG A 449 -12.01 1.05 -3.68
N ALA A 450 -11.90 2.37 -3.79
CA ALA A 450 -10.62 3.06 -3.82
C ALA A 450 -10.39 3.95 -2.58
N GLU A 451 -9.11 4.04 -2.22
CA GLU A 451 -8.57 5.07 -1.33
C GLU A 451 -7.60 5.95 -2.15
N VAL A 452 -7.73 7.27 -2.07
CA VAL A 452 -6.82 8.21 -2.75
C VAL A 452 -5.96 8.93 -1.72
N ILE A 453 -4.65 8.88 -1.90
CA ILE A 453 -3.70 9.48 -0.95
C ILE A 453 -2.66 10.28 -1.73
N MET A 454 -2.66 11.59 -1.53
CA MET A 454 -1.67 12.51 -2.11
C MET A 454 -0.29 12.34 -1.48
N LEU A 455 0.76 12.58 -2.27
CA LEU A 455 2.13 12.53 -1.77
C LEU A 455 2.34 13.41 -0.52
N THR A 456 2.90 12.80 0.52
CA THR A 456 3.51 13.49 1.66
C THR A 456 4.95 13.01 1.76
N HIS A 457 5.90 13.92 1.64
CA HIS A 457 7.34 13.63 1.67
C HIS A 457 7.99 14.22 2.91
N ASN A 458 9.30 14.09 3.07
CA ASN A 458 10.04 14.57 4.25
C ASN A 458 11.45 15.01 3.83
N ALA A 459 11.94 16.13 4.39
CA ALA A 459 13.21 16.73 3.98
C ALA A 459 14.42 15.82 4.30
N PRO A 460 14.55 15.26 5.51
CA PRO A 460 15.57 14.23 5.77
C PRO A 460 15.51 13.00 4.84
N LEU A 461 14.31 12.56 4.40
CA LEU A 461 14.19 11.50 3.39
C LEU A 461 14.70 11.94 2.01
N HIS A 462 14.43 13.19 1.61
CA HIS A 462 14.95 13.76 0.37
C HIS A 462 16.48 13.71 0.33
N GLU A 463 17.15 14.20 1.39
CA GLU A 463 18.61 14.19 1.48
C GLU A 463 19.19 12.77 1.35
N VAL A 464 18.56 11.81 2.02
CA VAL A 464 18.93 10.40 1.92
C VAL A 464 18.74 9.89 0.49
N ASN A 465 17.60 10.20 -0.14
CA ASN A 465 17.29 9.75 -1.49
C ASN A 465 18.23 10.33 -2.55
N LEU A 466 18.76 11.54 -2.37
CA LEU A 466 19.78 12.10 -3.26
C LEU A 466 21.03 11.21 -3.35
N GLY A 467 21.34 10.47 -2.27
CA GLY A 467 22.51 9.59 -2.23
C GLY A 467 22.33 8.20 -2.83
N TRP A 468 21.11 7.64 -2.91
CA TRP A 468 20.89 6.28 -3.46
C TRP A 468 19.93 6.22 -4.65
N HIS A 469 19.02 7.18 -4.78
CA HIS A 469 18.04 7.23 -5.87
C HIS A 469 17.61 8.68 -6.22
N PRO A 470 18.56 9.52 -6.69
CA PRO A 470 18.30 10.94 -6.95
C PRO A 470 17.21 11.17 -8.02
N ARG A 471 17.07 10.25 -8.98
CA ARG A 471 16.04 10.34 -10.03
C ARG A 471 14.61 10.26 -9.50
N ALA A 472 14.40 9.66 -8.32
CA ALA A 472 13.09 9.69 -7.68
C ALA A 472 12.74 11.09 -7.17
N GLU A 473 13.73 11.86 -6.73
CA GLU A 473 13.51 13.19 -6.16
C GLU A 473 13.10 14.23 -7.23
N ASP A 474 13.43 14.02 -8.50
CA ASP A 474 12.89 14.80 -9.63
C ASP A 474 11.34 14.78 -9.65
N LEU A 475 10.72 13.74 -9.10
CA LEU A 475 9.26 13.59 -9.00
C LEU A 475 8.73 13.94 -7.61
N LEU A 476 9.47 13.64 -6.55
CA LEU A 476 9.01 13.73 -5.17
C LEU A 476 9.25 15.10 -4.53
N TRP A 477 10.32 15.79 -4.91
CA TRP A 477 10.75 17.04 -4.30
C TRP A 477 10.43 18.24 -5.19
N THR A 478 9.26 18.83 -4.95
CA THR A 478 8.74 19.95 -5.75
C THR A 478 8.40 21.14 -4.84
N PRO A 479 9.39 21.89 -4.31
CA PRO A 479 9.16 22.95 -3.32
C PRO A 479 8.17 24.04 -3.75
N GLY A 480 8.12 24.35 -5.06
CA GLY A 480 7.13 25.29 -5.60
C GLY A 480 5.68 24.86 -5.37
N LEU A 481 5.40 23.56 -5.44
CA LEU A 481 4.06 22.98 -5.24
C LEU A 481 3.80 22.54 -3.80
N GLN A 482 4.83 22.53 -2.94
CA GLN A 482 4.79 21.93 -1.61
C GLN A 482 4.85 22.98 -0.49
N GLN A 483 4.41 22.59 0.70
CA GLN A 483 4.48 23.37 1.93
C GLN A 483 4.81 22.46 3.13
N PRO A 484 5.38 23.02 4.22
CA PRO A 484 5.53 22.29 5.47
C PRO A 484 4.18 21.79 6.03
N LYS A 485 4.24 20.62 6.68
CA LYS A 485 3.13 19.97 7.39
C LYS A 485 3.68 19.36 8.66
N ARG A 486 3.09 19.71 9.80
CA ARG A 486 3.27 18.94 11.04
C ARG A 486 2.26 17.78 11.06
N SER A 487 2.74 16.56 11.24
CA SER A 487 1.87 15.38 11.38
C SER A 487 1.36 15.22 12.81
N GLN A 488 0.36 14.36 12.99
CA GLN A 488 -0.26 14.11 14.30
C GLN A 488 0.71 13.50 15.32
N ASN A 489 1.71 12.76 14.85
CA ASN A 489 2.79 12.22 15.68
C ASN A 489 3.92 13.24 15.95
N GLY A 490 3.80 14.47 15.47
CA GLY A 490 4.75 15.57 15.71
C GLY A 490 5.80 15.78 14.63
N ASP A 491 5.96 14.85 13.67
CA ASP A 491 7.00 14.93 12.64
C ASP A 491 6.79 16.10 11.66
N THR A 492 7.90 16.68 11.22
CA THR A 492 7.93 17.68 10.15
C THR A 492 7.98 16.99 8.80
N ASN A 493 6.96 17.20 7.98
CA ASN A 493 6.83 16.67 6.64
C ASN A 493 6.60 17.79 5.63
N VAL A 494 6.63 17.47 4.34
CA VAL A 494 6.16 18.33 3.27
C VAL A 494 4.97 17.69 2.56
N ARG A 495 4.00 18.50 2.16
CA ARG A 495 2.81 18.08 1.40
C ARG A 495 2.54 19.08 0.29
N TYR A 496 1.71 18.74 -0.68
CA TYR A 496 1.20 19.74 -1.62
C TYR A 496 0.49 20.90 -0.91
N ARG A 497 0.67 22.11 -1.45
CA ARG A 497 -0.01 23.33 -1.00
C ARG A 497 -1.52 23.12 -0.97
N ASN A 498 -2.21 23.72 -0.02
CA ASN A 498 -3.64 23.44 0.21
C ASN A 498 -4.50 23.60 -1.07
N GLY A 499 -4.26 24.65 -1.87
CA GLY A 499 -4.95 24.87 -3.15
C GLY A 499 -4.64 23.79 -4.20
N VAL A 500 -3.35 23.54 -4.44
CA VAL A 500 -2.85 22.51 -5.36
C VAL A 500 -3.41 21.13 -5.01
N LYS A 501 -3.39 20.81 -3.71
CA LYS A 501 -3.88 19.54 -3.18
C LYS A 501 -5.38 19.38 -3.41
N ARG A 502 -6.18 20.41 -3.12
CA ARG A 502 -7.63 20.39 -3.33
C ARG A 502 -7.96 20.16 -4.80
N GLU A 503 -7.37 20.96 -5.68
CA GLU A 503 -7.55 20.82 -7.14
C GLU A 503 -7.16 19.41 -7.62
N ALA A 504 -6.04 18.87 -7.13
CA ALA A 504 -5.61 17.53 -7.51
C ALA A 504 -6.57 16.44 -7.01
N VAL A 505 -7.10 16.55 -5.79
CA VAL A 505 -8.14 15.64 -5.27
C VAL A 505 -9.40 15.69 -6.13
N ASP A 506 -9.87 16.89 -6.46
CA ASP A 506 -11.05 17.09 -7.31
C ASP A 506 -10.82 16.53 -8.72
N THR A 507 -9.61 16.73 -9.25
CA THR A 507 -9.19 16.18 -10.55
C THR A 507 -9.17 14.65 -10.53
N VAL A 508 -8.59 14.01 -9.51
CA VAL A 508 -8.58 12.54 -9.41
C VAL A 508 -10.01 12.00 -9.29
N ARG A 509 -10.88 12.65 -8.51
CA ARG A 509 -12.30 12.28 -8.43
C ARG A 509 -12.99 12.35 -9.80
N ALA A 510 -12.75 13.42 -10.56
CA ALA A 510 -13.29 13.57 -11.91
C ALA A 510 -12.73 12.51 -12.88
N LEU A 511 -11.44 12.19 -12.78
CA LEU A 511 -10.82 11.13 -13.60
C LEU A 511 -11.41 9.76 -13.27
N VAL A 512 -11.60 9.43 -11.99
CA VAL A 512 -12.25 8.17 -11.58
C VAL A 512 -13.68 8.11 -12.10
N ALA A 513 -14.46 9.18 -11.92
CA ALA A 513 -15.84 9.23 -12.43
C ALA A 513 -15.93 9.05 -13.95
N ARG A 514 -14.92 9.51 -14.71
CA ARG A 514 -14.88 9.40 -16.16
C ARG A 514 -14.39 8.05 -16.67
N HIS A 515 -13.33 7.51 -16.07
CA HIS A 515 -12.58 6.38 -16.62
C HIS A 515 -12.82 5.06 -15.87
N ALA A 516 -13.31 5.12 -14.63
CA ALA A 516 -13.63 3.94 -13.83
C ALA A 516 -14.84 4.25 -12.90
N PRO A 517 -16.02 4.57 -13.45
CA PRO A 517 -17.19 5.01 -12.67
C PRO A 517 -17.68 3.98 -11.65
N TRP A 518 -17.33 2.70 -11.83
CA TRP A 518 -17.62 1.62 -10.87
C TRP A 518 -16.77 1.69 -9.59
N LEU A 519 -15.63 2.40 -9.62
CA LEU A 519 -14.67 2.43 -8.53
C LEU A 519 -15.01 3.55 -7.53
N GLU A 520 -15.93 3.28 -6.61
CA GLU A 520 -16.30 4.24 -5.57
C GLU A 520 -15.09 4.58 -4.66
N ILE A 521 -14.86 5.88 -4.46
CA ILE A 521 -13.80 6.41 -3.60
C ILE A 521 -14.33 6.54 -2.16
N ARG A 522 -13.78 5.73 -1.24
CA ARG A 522 -14.12 5.78 0.19
C ARG A 522 -13.63 7.06 0.85
N TYR A 523 -12.41 7.48 0.52
CA TYR A 523 -11.89 8.79 0.89
C TYR A 523 -10.78 9.24 -0.07
N ALA A 524 -10.53 10.55 -0.09
CA ALA A 524 -9.41 11.16 -0.78
C ALA A 524 -8.81 12.28 0.09
N PHE A 525 -7.50 12.27 0.29
CA PHE A 525 -6.82 13.32 1.05
C PHE A 525 -5.35 13.47 0.68
#